data_AF-A0A956CK89-F1
#
_entry.id   AF-A0A956CK89-F1
#
_cell.length_a   1.000
_cell.length_b   1.000
_cell.length_c   1.000
_cell.angle_alpha   90.00
_cell.angle_beta   90.00
_cell.angle_gamma   90.00
#
_symmetry.space_group_name_H-M   'P 1'
#
loop_
_entity.id
_entity.type
_entity.pdbx_description
1 polymer ?
#
loop_
_entity_poly.entity_id
_entity_poly.type
_entity_poly.pdbx_seq_one_letter_code
_entity_poly.pdbx_strand_id
1 'polypeptide(L)'
;TQMWDRLTAERYGVTDPKARRFRYGVQVNSLGLTEQQPENNILRIVLEMLAVTLSRDARARAVQLPAWNEALGLPRPWDQQWSLRAQQILAHETDLLEYGDLFGGNRNVQAKVDELVEGAWSEIQVVLSQGGAVEAVESGYIKQRLVESNARRLRAIEDGKLTVVGVNAFTEGEPSPLVVDGNQNVLTVDPAAEAEQVAQLERWRRMRDIAAVSRARDALRRAAERGDSVMPSTILCAKAGMTTGEWAGALREVLGEYRAPTGVAAAQTSAGRAAPVDVGGSMDDVDSLRMEMKRLERELGRRPRILVGKPGLDGHSNGAEQIAIKARDVGFDVVYEGIRAAPEHIVKSAVEEGVHLVGLSILSGSHRVLVADVLKGLRAAGLERVPVVVGGIIPKDDADALRADGVARVFTPKDFELSAIMRELVELIHVRASS
;
A
#
# COMPACT_ATOMS: atom_id res chain seq x y z
N THR A 1 -14.95 -21.84 3.46
CA THR A 1 -15.31 -22.56 2.21
C THR A 1 -16.82 -22.61 1.97
N GLN A 2 -17.65 -22.67 3.03
CA GLN A 2 -19.12 -22.76 2.96
C GLN A 2 -19.80 -21.74 2.01
N MET A 3 -19.46 -20.46 2.10
CA MET A 3 -20.04 -19.42 1.24
C MET A 3 -19.77 -19.66 -0.26
N TRP A 4 -18.59 -20.14 -0.61
CA TRP A 4 -18.23 -20.42 -2.00
C TRP A 4 -19.01 -21.61 -2.55
N ASP A 5 -19.14 -22.69 -1.78
CA ASP A 5 -19.94 -23.84 -2.16
C ASP A 5 -21.41 -23.44 -2.37
N ARG A 6 -21.96 -22.63 -1.45
CA ARG A 6 -23.31 -22.05 -1.58
C ARG A 6 -23.46 -21.23 -2.87
N LEU A 7 -22.56 -20.27 -3.12
CA LEU A 7 -22.63 -19.43 -4.33
C LEU A 7 -22.57 -20.25 -5.61
N THR A 8 -21.65 -21.21 -5.68
CA THR A 8 -21.48 -22.06 -6.87
C THR A 8 -22.65 -23.01 -7.08
N ALA A 9 -23.24 -23.54 -6.02
CA ALA A 9 -24.42 -24.39 -6.11
C ALA A 9 -25.70 -23.59 -6.45
N GLU A 10 -26.02 -22.55 -5.67
CA GLU A 10 -27.31 -21.85 -5.74
C GLU A 10 -27.37 -20.83 -6.89
N ARG A 11 -26.37 -19.97 -7.00
CA ARG A 11 -26.38 -18.87 -8.01
C ARG A 11 -25.97 -19.36 -9.39
N TYR A 12 -24.96 -20.23 -9.45
CA TYR A 12 -24.36 -20.68 -10.71
C TYR A 12 -24.79 -22.08 -11.13
N GLY A 13 -25.54 -22.82 -10.31
CA GLY A 13 -26.08 -24.13 -10.65
C GLY A 13 -25.02 -25.21 -10.88
N VAL A 14 -23.82 -25.07 -10.31
CA VAL A 14 -22.71 -26.03 -10.53
C VAL A 14 -23.03 -27.32 -9.78
N THR A 15 -23.29 -28.40 -10.52
CA THR A 15 -23.71 -29.69 -9.93
C THR A 15 -22.53 -30.58 -9.52
N ASP A 16 -21.39 -30.51 -10.20
CA ASP A 16 -20.20 -31.28 -9.86
C ASP A 16 -19.52 -30.74 -8.58
N PRO A 17 -19.50 -31.50 -7.47
CA PRO A 17 -18.85 -31.07 -6.24
C PRO A 17 -17.35 -30.80 -6.40
N LYS A 18 -16.67 -31.43 -7.36
CA LYS A 18 -15.24 -31.16 -7.64
C LYS A 18 -15.04 -29.74 -8.19
N ALA A 19 -15.97 -29.26 -9.02
CA ALA A 19 -15.95 -27.90 -9.57
C ALA A 19 -16.29 -26.82 -8.52
N ARG A 20 -16.91 -27.19 -7.40
CA ARG A 20 -17.23 -26.27 -6.28
C ARG A 20 -16.15 -26.18 -5.20
N ARG A 21 -15.04 -26.93 -5.32
CA ARG A 21 -13.96 -26.91 -4.31
C ARG A 21 -13.26 -25.56 -4.26
N PHE A 22 -13.37 -24.87 -3.13
CA PHE A 22 -12.60 -23.67 -2.84
C PHE A 22 -11.14 -24.04 -2.52
N ARG A 23 -10.20 -23.62 -3.37
CA ARG A 23 -8.76 -23.80 -3.18
C ARG A 23 -8.11 -22.44 -3.18
N TYR A 24 -7.25 -22.20 -2.20
CA TYR A 24 -6.57 -20.93 -2.04
C TYR A 24 -5.14 -21.13 -1.54
N GLY A 25 -4.27 -20.20 -1.92
CA GLY A 25 -3.01 -19.95 -1.23
C GLY A 25 -3.16 -18.72 -0.35
N VAL A 26 -2.31 -18.60 0.67
CA VAL A 26 -2.34 -17.45 1.59
C VAL A 26 -0.92 -16.98 1.86
N GLN A 27 -0.75 -15.65 1.84
CA GLN A 27 0.38 -15.01 2.48
C GLN A 27 -0.10 -14.53 3.85
N VAL A 28 0.63 -14.88 4.91
CA VAL A 28 0.32 -14.37 6.25
C VAL A 28 0.59 -12.85 6.33
N ASN A 29 0.05 -12.19 7.34
CA ASN A 29 -0.16 -10.75 7.29
C ASN A 29 1.12 -9.94 7.53
N SER A 30 1.69 -9.41 6.45
CA SER A 30 2.82 -8.48 6.48
C SER A 30 2.51 -7.12 7.15
N LEU A 31 1.26 -6.63 7.09
CA LEU A 31 0.89 -5.33 7.65
C LEU A 31 0.97 -5.30 9.18
N GLY A 32 0.91 -6.48 9.83
CA GLY A 32 1.03 -6.60 11.29
C GLY A 32 2.47 -6.61 11.80
N LEU A 33 3.46 -6.65 10.90
CA LEU A 33 4.87 -6.71 11.25
C LEU A 33 5.39 -5.31 11.60
N THR A 34 6.34 -5.25 12.53
CA THR A 34 6.83 -3.99 13.11
C THR A 34 8.30 -3.79 12.80
N GLU A 35 8.69 -2.52 12.58
CA GLU A 35 10.09 -2.10 12.48
C GLU A 35 10.76 -2.12 13.87
N GLN A 36 10.00 -1.73 14.91
CA GLN A 36 10.43 -1.79 16.30
C GLN A 36 10.41 -3.25 16.79
N GLN A 37 11.47 -3.65 17.50
CA GLN A 37 11.65 -5.02 18.02
C GLN A 37 11.26 -6.09 16.97
N PRO A 38 11.88 -6.06 15.77
CA PRO A 38 11.46 -6.84 14.61
C PRO A 38 11.55 -8.37 14.81
N GLU A 39 12.27 -8.85 15.82
CA GLU A 39 12.34 -10.26 16.20
C GLU A 39 10.96 -10.81 16.60
N ASN A 40 10.11 -9.95 17.17
CA ASN A 40 8.73 -10.31 17.50
C ASN A 40 7.93 -10.73 16.26
N ASN A 41 8.34 -10.31 15.06
CA ASN A 41 7.70 -10.71 13.81
C ASN A 41 7.78 -12.22 13.57
N ILE A 42 8.84 -12.91 14.01
CA ILE A 42 8.95 -14.37 13.87
C ILE A 42 7.79 -15.05 14.61
N LEU A 43 7.50 -14.60 15.82
CA LEU A 43 6.40 -15.14 16.64
C LEU A 43 5.04 -14.87 15.99
N ARG A 44 4.83 -13.64 15.50
CA ARG A 44 3.60 -13.25 14.78
C ARG A 44 3.38 -14.14 13.56
N ILE A 45 4.40 -14.30 12.73
CA ILE A 45 4.37 -15.10 11.50
C ILE A 45 4.03 -16.57 11.80
N VAL A 46 4.64 -17.16 12.84
CA VAL A 46 4.35 -18.55 13.23
C VAL A 46 2.91 -18.70 13.69
N LEU A 47 2.40 -17.78 14.52
CA LEU A 47 1.00 -17.82 14.98
C LEU A 47 0.01 -17.69 13.81
N GLU A 48 0.28 -16.79 12.87
CA GLU A 48 -0.54 -16.60 11.67
C GLU A 48 -0.49 -17.83 10.74
N MET A 49 0.68 -18.45 10.59
CA MET A 49 0.83 -19.70 9.83
C MET A 49 -0.03 -20.82 10.42
N LEU A 50 -0.04 -20.97 11.75
CA LEU A 50 -0.84 -21.99 12.41
C LEU A 50 -2.35 -21.79 12.14
N ALA A 51 -2.82 -20.55 12.14
CA ALA A 51 -4.24 -20.23 11.88
C ALA A 51 -4.75 -20.76 10.52
N VAL A 52 -3.89 -20.84 9.49
CA VAL A 52 -4.25 -21.26 8.13
C VAL A 52 -3.87 -22.70 7.79
N THR A 53 -3.17 -23.39 8.70
CA THR A 53 -2.67 -24.75 8.50
C THR A 53 -3.39 -25.79 9.37
N LEU A 54 -3.91 -25.41 10.54
CA LEU A 54 -4.46 -26.35 11.51
C LEU A 54 -5.92 -26.78 11.27
N SER A 55 -6.74 -25.98 10.56
CA SER A 55 -8.05 -26.46 10.10
C SER A 55 -7.85 -27.37 8.90
N ARG A 56 -8.45 -28.57 8.90
CA ARG A 56 -8.37 -29.51 7.78
C ARG A 56 -9.33 -29.10 6.65
N ASP A 57 -10.52 -28.66 6.99
CA ASP A 57 -11.56 -28.30 6.01
C ASP A 57 -11.31 -26.95 5.35
N ALA A 58 -10.56 -26.08 6.03
CA ALA A 58 -10.16 -24.77 5.54
C ALA A 58 -8.65 -24.65 5.28
N ARG A 59 -7.86 -25.73 5.33
CA ARG A 59 -6.39 -25.67 5.17
C ARG A 59 -5.99 -24.97 3.87
N ALA A 60 -5.09 -24.00 3.97
CA ALA A 60 -4.47 -23.40 2.80
C ALA A 60 -3.70 -24.44 1.98
N ARG A 61 -3.71 -24.31 0.65
CA ARG A 61 -3.00 -25.23 -0.27
C ARG A 61 -1.57 -24.81 -0.57
N ALA A 62 -1.28 -23.53 -0.38
CA ALA A 62 0.04 -22.96 -0.41
C ALA A 62 0.10 -21.89 0.66
N VAL A 63 1.21 -21.83 1.40
CA VAL A 63 1.44 -20.80 2.42
C VAL A 63 2.72 -20.07 2.05
N GLN A 64 2.65 -18.75 2.01
CA GLN A 64 3.80 -17.88 1.89
C GLN A 64 3.99 -17.16 3.21
N LEU A 65 5.21 -17.22 3.75
CA LEU A 65 5.57 -16.48 4.95
C LEU A 65 6.45 -15.28 4.56
N PRO A 66 6.17 -14.08 5.08
CA PRO A 66 7.08 -12.96 4.97
C PRO A 66 8.35 -13.23 5.79
N ALA A 67 9.37 -12.41 5.58
CA ALA A 67 10.56 -12.40 6.42
C ALA A 67 10.34 -11.56 7.69
N TRP A 68 11.05 -11.88 8.76
CA TRP A 68 10.95 -11.17 10.03
C TRP A 68 11.30 -9.67 9.93
N ASN A 69 12.13 -9.29 8.95
CA ASN A 69 12.57 -7.92 8.73
C ASN A 69 11.80 -7.19 7.60
N GLU A 70 10.66 -7.72 7.14
CA GLU A 70 9.93 -7.12 6.01
C GLU A 70 9.49 -5.66 6.25
N ALA A 71 9.24 -5.30 7.52
CA ALA A 71 8.94 -3.91 7.89
C ALA A 71 10.15 -2.96 7.78
N LEU A 72 11.37 -3.50 7.73
CA LEU A 72 12.62 -2.73 7.60
C LEU A 72 13.02 -2.49 6.14
N GLY A 73 12.63 -3.38 5.23
CA GLY A 73 13.01 -3.32 3.83
C GLY A 73 12.97 -4.68 3.14
N LEU A 74 13.60 -4.76 1.97
CA LEU A 74 13.65 -6.00 1.20
C LEU A 74 14.47 -7.08 1.94
N PRO A 75 13.94 -8.30 2.10
CA PRO A 75 14.59 -9.33 2.88
C PRO A 75 15.80 -9.93 2.15
N ARG A 76 16.88 -10.15 2.88
CA ARG A 76 18.08 -10.82 2.36
C ARG A 76 17.85 -12.34 2.33
N PRO A 77 18.67 -13.10 1.56
CA PRO A 77 18.59 -14.56 1.58
C PRO A 77 18.68 -15.17 2.99
N TRP A 78 19.49 -14.57 3.88
CA TRP A 78 19.59 -15.01 5.28
C TRP A 78 18.29 -14.82 6.05
N ASP A 79 17.56 -13.71 5.85
CA ASP A 79 16.29 -13.45 6.53
C ASP A 79 15.19 -14.40 6.02
N GLN A 80 15.16 -14.66 4.71
CA GLN A 80 14.20 -15.58 4.08
C GLN A 80 14.36 -17.03 4.57
N GLN A 81 15.57 -17.41 4.98
CA GLN A 81 15.83 -18.75 5.50
C GLN A 81 14.95 -19.06 6.72
N TRP A 82 14.65 -18.08 7.57
CA TRP A 82 13.86 -18.29 8.78
C TRP A 82 12.40 -18.62 8.46
N SER A 83 11.83 -17.94 7.47
CA SER A 83 10.49 -18.22 6.94
C SER A 83 10.39 -19.62 6.33
N LEU A 84 11.45 -20.08 5.66
CA LEU A 84 11.53 -21.46 5.18
C LEU A 84 11.64 -22.45 6.36
N ARG A 85 12.49 -22.16 7.35
CA ARG A 85 12.68 -23.03 8.52
C ARG A 85 11.41 -23.15 9.36
N ALA A 86 10.64 -22.08 9.53
CA ALA A 86 9.35 -22.15 10.23
C ALA A 86 8.40 -23.16 9.56
N GLN A 87 8.32 -23.17 8.23
CA GLN A 87 7.51 -24.15 7.49
C GLN A 87 8.07 -25.57 7.60
N GLN A 88 9.40 -25.74 7.55
CA GLN A 88 10.04 -27.04 7.69
C GLN A 88 9.89 -27.62 9.09
N ILE A 89 10.01 -26.80 10.14
CA ILE A 89 9.76 -27.20 11.53
C ILE A 89 8.31 -27.68 11.67
N LEU A 90 7.34 -26.88 11.20
CA LEU A 90 5.94 -27.30 11.20
C LEU A 90 5.73 -28.64 10.47
N ALA A 91 6.38 -28.84 9.33
CA ALA A 91 6.19 -30.02 8.49
C ALA A 91 6.94 -31.29 8.95
N HIS A 92 8.09 -31.14 9.62
CA HIS A 92 9.02 -32.23 9.88
C HIS A 92 9.35 -32.46 11.36
N GLU A 93 9.13 -31.48 12.22
CA GLU A 93 9.45 -31.56 13.65
C GLU A 93 8.19 -31.56 14.54
N THR A 94 7.01 -31.32 13.95
CA THR A 94 5.73 -31.36 14.65
C THR A 94 4.78 -32.39 14.04
N ASP A 95 3.87 -32.92 14.86
CA ASP A 95 2.76 -33.78 14.46
C ASP A 95 1.47 -32.99 14.14
N LEU A 96 1.52 -31.64 14.22
CA LEU A 96 0.35 -30.76 14.07
C LEU A 96 -0.41 -30.98 12.75
N LEU A 97 0.30 -31.35 11.68
CA LEU A 97 -0.30 -31.59 10.36
C LEU A 97 -0.91 -32.99 10.21
N GLU A 98 -0.57 -33.93 11.09
CA GLU A 98 -1.06 -35.32 11.10
C GLU A 98 -2.47 -35.42 11.68
N TYR A 99 -2.84 -34.50 12.58
CA TYR A 99 -4.18 -34.42 13.16
C TYR A 99 -5.26 -34.10 12.12
N GLY A 100 -6.51 -34.42 12.50
CA GLY A 100 -7.73 -34.07 11.76
C GLY A 100 -7.99 -32.56 11.74
N ASP A 101 -9.26 -32.15 11.77
CA ASP A 101 -9.56 -30.72 11.98
C ASP A 101 -9.45 -30.39 13.48
N LEU A 102 -8.43 -29.62 13.88
CA LEU A 102 -8.22 -29.24 15.28
C LEU A 102 -9.27 -28.25 15.82
N PHE A 103 -10.02 -27.59 14.94
CA PHE A 103 -11.07 -26.66 15.32
C PHE A 103 -12.48 -27.24 15.16
N GLY A 104 -12.61 -28.41 14.52
CA GLY A 104 -13.87 -29.11 14.32
C GLY A 104 -14.59 -29.38 15.65
N GLY A 105 -15.88 -29.03 15.71
CA GLY A 105 -16.72 -29.23 16.90
C GLY A 105 -16.51 -28.22 18.02
N ASN A 106 -15.57 -27.28 17.90
CA ASN A 106 -15.41 -26.20 18.87
C ASN A 106 -16.53 -25.16 18.71
N ARG A 107 -17.41 -25.06 19.71
CA ARG A 107 -18.58 -24.15 19.68
C ARG A 107 -18.20 -22.67 19.52
N ASN A 108 -17.10 -22.23 20.11
CA ASN A 108 -16.67 -20.83 20.03
C ASN A 108 -16.13 -20.51 18.63
N VAL A 109 -15.36 -21.44 18.04
CA VAL A 109 -14.88 -21.27 16.66
C VAL A 109 -16.05 -21.30 15.70
N GLN A 110 -17.00 -22.23 15.86
CA GLN A 110 -18.18 -22.30 15.01
C GLN A 110 -19.02 -21.03 15.08
N ALA A 111 -19.30 -20.51 16.28
CA ALA A 111 -20.01 -19.24 16.44
C ALA A 111 -19.30 -18.08 15.73
N LYS A 112 -17.96 -18.03 15.80
CA LYS A 112 -17.19 -17.01 15.08
C LYS A 112 -17.24 -17.18 13.56
N VAL A 113 -17.22 -18.42 13.08
CA VAL A 113 -17.40 -18.71 11.64
C VAL A 113 -18.79 -18.26 11.17
N ASP A 114 -19.84 -18.53 11.94
CA ASP A 114 -21.21 -18.14 11.60
C ASP A 114 -21.35 -16.61 11.52
N GLU A 115 -20.82 -15.88 12.50
CA GLU A 115 -20.75 -14.41 12.50
C GLU A 115 -20.04 -13.86 11.25
N LEU A 116 -18.89 -14.45 10.88
CA LEU A 116 -18.13 -14.03 9.71
C LEU A 116 -18.88 -14.33 8.39
N VAL A 117 -19.54 -15.48 8.30
CA VAL A 117 -20.35 -15.86 7.13
C VAL A 117 -21.54 -14.91 6.96
N GLU A 118 -22.26 -14.61 8.03
CA GLU A 118 -23.39 -13.68 8.00
C GLU A 118 -22.93 -12.27 7.59
N GLY A 119 -21.89 -11.74 8.24
CA GLY A 119 -21.34 -10.42 7.92
C GLY A 119 -20.85 -10.31 6.48
N ALA A 120 -20.08 -11.30 6.01
CA ALA A 120 -19.59 -11.32 4.63
C ALA A 120 -20.73 -11.50 3.62
N TRP A 121 -21.77 -12.27 3.94
CA TRP A 121 -22.93 -12.42 3.06
C TRP A 121 -23.73 -11.12 2.95
N SER A 122 -23.91 -10.40 4.05
CA SER A 122 -24.55 -9.08 4.07
C SER A 122 -23.79 -8.09 3.17
N GLU A 123 -22.47 -8.03 3.29
CA GLU A 123 -21.63 -7.18 2.45
C GLU A 123 -21.74 -7.55 0.95
N ILE A 124 -21.80 -8.85 0.61
CA ILE A 124 -22.06 -9.31 -0.77
C ILE A 124 -23.39 -8.76 -1.28
N GLN A 125 -24.46 -8.75 -0.47
CA GLN A 125 -25.75 -8.19 -0.90
C GLN A 125 -25.67 -6.68 -1.15
N VAL A 126 -24.91 -5.94 -0.33
CA VAL A 126 -24.67 -4.50 -0.53
C VAL A 126 -23.91 -4.25 -1.84
N VAL A 127 -22.92 -5.07 -2.17
CA VAL A 127 -22.20 -4.96 -3.44
C VAL A 127 -23.11 -5.31 -4.63
N LEU A 128 -23.98 -6.32 -4.50
CA LEU A 128 -24.91 -6.70 -5.56
C LEU A 128 -26.01 -5.65 -5.80
N SER A 129 -26.51 -5.00 -4.74
CA SER A 129 -27.51 -3.94 -4.89
C SER A 129 -26.95 -2.68 -5.57
N GLN A 130 -25.64 -2.48 -5.53
CA GLN A 130 -24.91 -1.44 -6.26
C GLN A 130 -24.59 -1.80 -7.71
N GLY A 131 -25.06 -2.95 -8.23
CA GLY A 131 -24.75 -3.38 -9.61
C GLY A 131 -23.58 -4.36 -9.72
N GLY A 132 -23.01 -4.79 -8.59
CA GLY A 132 -21.95 -5.80 -8.53
C GLY A 132 -20.56 -5.22 -8.29
N ALA A 133 -19.55 -6.10 -8.29
CA ALA A 133 -18.20 -5.76 -7.85
C ALA A 133 -17.50 -4.72 -8.74
N VAL A 134 -17.76 -4.70 -10.06
CA VAL A 134 -17.16 -3.72 -10.98
C VAL A 134 -17.63 -2.32 -10.64
N GLU A 135 -18.95 -2.11 -10.59
CA GLU A 135 -19.55 -0.83 -10.23
C GLU A 135 -19.14 -0.39 -8.81
N ALA A 136 -19.08 -1.31 -7.85
CA ALA A 136 -18.63 -1.00 -6.48
C ALA A 136 -17.14 -0.60 -6.39
N VAL A 137 -16.31 -0.99 -7.36
CA VAL A 137 -14.92 -0.51 -7.50
C VAL A 137 -14.91 0.87 -8.17
N GLU A 138 -15.68 1.05 -9.24
CA GLU A 138 -15.74 2.31 -9.99
C GLU A 138 -16.34 3.46 -9.16
N SER A 139 -17.37 3.18 -8.37
CA SER A 139 -17.95 4.12 -7.41
C SER A 139 -17.01 4.46 -6.24
N GLY A 140 -15.95 3.68 -6.06
CA GLY A 140 -15.00 3.82 -4.96
C GLY A 140 -15.48 3.24 -3.63
N TYR A 141 -16.68 2.62 -3.57
CA TYR A 141 -17.25 2.06 -2.34
C TYR A 141 -16.29 1.10 -1.64
N ILE A 142 -15.79 0.08 -2.34
CA ILE A 142 -14.89 -0.93 -1.74
C ILE A 142 -13.63 -0.27 -1.19
N LYS A 143 -13.05 0.66 -1.95
CA LYS A 143 -11.84 1.37 -1.53
C LYS A 143 -12.09 2.22 -0.28
N GLN A 144 -13.21 2.94 -0.23
CA GLN A 144 -13.61 3.72 0.94
C GLN A 144 -13.74 2.83 2.19
N ARG A 145 -14.43 1.69 2.10
CA ARG A 145 -14.62 0.77 3.23
C ARG A 145 -13.29 0.25 3.78
N LEU A 146 -12.33 -0.04 2.91
CA LEU A 146 -10.97 -0.44 3.29
C LEU A 146 -10.22 0.68 4.01
N VAL A 147 -10.29 1.89 3.48
CA VAL A 147 -9.65 3.09 4.06
C VAL A 147 -10.23 3.38 5.45
N GLU A 148 -11.56 3.36 5.60
CA GLU A 148 -12.25 3.53 6.88
C GLU A 148 -11.86 2.46 7.91
N SER A 149 -11.76 1.21 7.47
CA SER A 149 -11.35 0.09 8.34
C SER A 149 -9.92 0.27 8.85
N ASN A 150 -9.00 0.65 7.97
CA ASN A 150 -7.62 0.89 8.34
C ASN A 150 -7.47 2.11 9.26
N ALA A 151 -8.22 3.20 8.98
CA ALA A 151 -8.26 4.35 9.88
C ALA A 151 -8.69 3.92 11.28
N ARG A 152 -9.82 3.20 11.43
CA ARG A 152 -10.28 2.68 12.72
C ARG A 152 -9.23 1.84 13.45
N ARG A 153 -8.48 1.01 12.73
CA ARG A 153 -7.40 0.19 13.30
C ARG A 153 -6.28 1.08 13.88
N LEU A 154 -5.79 2.05 13.10
CA LEU A 154 -4.71 2.92 13.55
C LEU A 154 -5.10 3.71 14.80
N ARG A 155 -6.35 4.21 14.86
CA ARG A 155 -6.86 4.85 16.07
C ARG A 155 -6.81 3.97 17.29
N ALA A 156 -7.23 2.73 17.14
CA ALA A 156 -7.20 1.80 18.26
C ALA A 156 -5.76 1.59 18.76
N ILE A 157 -4.76 1.66 17.87
CA ILE A 157 -3.34 1.57 18.23
C ILE A 157 -2.88 2.85 18.94
N GLU A 158 -3.16 4.03 18.38
CA GLU A 158 -2.79 5.32 18.98
C GLU A 158 -3.44 5.53 20.36
N ASP A 159 -4.72 5.19 20.50
CA ASP A 159 -5.46 5.29 21.76
C ASP A 159 -5.08 4.20 22.78
N GLY A 160 -4.19 3.27 22.42
CA GLY A 160 -3.81 2.13 23.26
C GLY A 160 -4.89 1.04 23.43
N LYS A 161 -6.05 1.17 22.78
CA LYS A 161 -7.15 0.16 22.79
C LYS A 161 -6.74 -1.14 22.11
N LEU A 162 -5.87 -1.07 21.11
CA LEU A 162 -5.25 -2.20 20.43
C LEU A 162 -3.75 -2.19 20.73
N THR A 163 -3.32 -3.16 21.54
CA THR A 163 -1.91 -3.31 21.90
C THR A 163 -1.09 -3.88 20.75
N VAL A 164 0.04 -3.23 20.47
CA VAL A 164 1.09 -3.71 19.56
C VAL A 164 2.40 -3.73 20.34
N VAL A 165 2.81 -4.94 20.75
CA VAL A 165 4.03 -5.19 21.55
C VAL A 165 5.26 -4.67 20.81
N GLY A 166 6.07 -3.88 21.51
CA GLY A 166 7.27 -3.22 20.99
C GLY A 166 7.00 -1.89 20.27
N VAL A 167 5.73 -1.49 20.10
CA VAL A 167 5.35 -0.22 19.44
C VAL A 167 4.66 0.73 20.42
N ASN A 168 3.46 0.39 20.90
CA ASN A 168 2.71 1.23 21.85
C ASN A 168 2.68 0.66 23.29
N ALA A 169 3.19 -0.55 23.48
CA ALA A 169 3.32 -1.19 24.78
C ALA A 169 4.56 -2.08 24.80
N PHE A 170 5.17 -2.25 25.98
CA PHE A 170 6.41 -3.02 26.15
C PHE A 170 7.52 -2.53 25.21
N THR A 171 7.73 -1.20 25.19
CA THR A 171 8.64 -0.52 24.26
C THR A 171 10.10 -0.64 24.66
N GLU A 172 10.37 -0.87 25.95
CA GLU A 172 11.71 -1.12 26.49
C GLU A 172 12.26 -2.48 26.02
N GLY A 173 13.58 -2.54 25.79
CA GLY A 173 14.26 -3.77 25.37
C GLY A 173 15.76 -3.58 25.18
N GLU A 174 16.49 -4.69 25.07
CA GLU A 174 17.93 -4.70 24.78
C GLU A 174 18.20 -4.41 23.29
N PRO A 175 19.33 -3.78 22.95
CA PRO A 175 19.73 -3.59 21.55
C PRO A 175 19.81 -4.93 20.82
N SER A 176 19.13 -5.03 19.68
CA SER A 176 19.17 -6.24 18.88
C SER A 176 20.50 -6.36 18.12
N PRO A 177 21.20 -7.51 18.19
CA PRO A 177 22.35 -7.77 17.34
C PRO A 177 21.98 -7.99 15.86
N LEU A 178 20.69 -8.22 15.57
CA LEU A 178 20.18 -8.42 14.21
C LEU A 178 19.85 -7.08 13.53
N VAL A 179 19.65 -6.02 14.32
CA VAL A 179 19.42 -4.66 13.85
C VAL A 179 20.72 -3.87 14.00
N VAL A 180 21.60 -4.03 13.02
CA VAL A 180 22.83 -3.22 12.92
C VAL A 180 22.49 -1.84 12.35
N ASP A 181 23.01 -0.78 12.97
CA ASP A 181 22.92 0.59 12.45
C ASP A 181 23.57 0.69 11.05
N GLY A 182 22.80 1.16 10.07
CA GLY A 182 23.25 1.43 8.69
C GLY A 182 22.60 0.55 7.62
N ASN A 183 22.96 0.78 6.35
CA ASN A 183 22.31 0.17 5.18
C ASN A 183 22.59 -1.34 4.97
N GLN A 184 23.34 -2.01 5.85
CA GLN A 184 23.78 -3.41 5.67
C GLN A 184 22.65 -4.44 5.80
N ASN A 185 21.51 -4.04 6.38
CA ASN A 185 20.34 -4.91 6.56
C ASN A 185 19.30 -4.75 5.45
N VAL A 186 19.50 -3.83 4.51
CA VAL A 186 18.58 -3.55 3.40
C VAL A 186 19.25 -3.92 2.08
N LEU A 187 18.56 -4.74 1.27
CA LEU A 187 19.03 -5.04 -0.08
C LEU A 187 18.98 -3.77 -0.94
N THR A 188 20.14 -3.25 -1.30
CA THR A 188 20.27 -2.11 -2.23
C THR A 188 20.46 -2.63 -3.66
N VAL A 189 19.73 -2.06 -4.61
CA VAL A 189 19.87 -2.40 -6.05
C VAL A 189 21.10 -1.69 -6.61
N ASP A 190 21.92 -2.41 -7.37
CA ASP A 190 23.08 -1.85 -8.05
C ASP A 190 22.64 -0.82 -9.11
N PRO A 191 23.11 0.44 -9.04
CA PRO A 191 22.82 1.45 -10.08
C PRO A 191 23.21 1.02 -11.50
N ALA A 192 24.21 0.14 -11.65
CA ALA A 192 24.61 -0.37 -12.96
C ALA A 192 23.56 -1.29 -13.60
N ALA A 193 22.69 -1.91 -12.80
CA ALA A 193 21.69 -2.86 -13.29
C ALA A 193 20.71 -2.21 -14.27
N GLU A 194 20.30 -0.96 -14.02
CA GLU A 194 19.44 -0.21 -14.94
C GLU A 194 20.15 0.08 -16.26
N ALA A 195 21.37 0.60 -16.21
CA ALA A 195 22.16 0.91 -17.41
C ALA A 195 22.40 -0.35 -18.26
N GLU A 196 22.70 -1.47 -17.61
CA GLU A 196 22.85 -2.76 -18.29
C GLU A 196 21.53 -3.19 -18.95
N GLN A 197 20.41 -3.12 -18.24
CA GLN A 197 19.10 -3.50 -18.75
C GLN A 197 18.66 -2.61 -19.93
N VAL A 198 18.95 -1.31 -19.89
CA VAL A 198 18.73 -0.39 -21.02
C VAL A 198 19.56 -0.82 -22.23
N ALA A 199 20.85 -1.09 -22.04
CA ALA A 199 21.71 -1.54 -23.13
C ALA A 199 21.26 -2.90 -23.72
N GLN A 200 20.80 -3.83 -22.87
CA GLN A 200 20.20 -5.10 -23.31
C GLN A 200 18.92 -4.87 -24.12
N LEU A 201 18.03 -3.99 -23.65
CA LEU A 201 16.78 -3.62 -24.32
C LEU A 201 17.02 -3.00 -25.70
N GLU A 202 17.99 -2.09 -25.80
CA GLU A 202 18.36 -1.48 -27.07
C GLU A 202 18.93 -2.50 -28.06
N ARG A 203 19.83 -3.40 -27.59
CA ARG A 203 20.34 -4.51 -28.40
C ARG A 203 19.20 -5.40 -28.88
N TRP A 204 18.28 -5.77 -27.99
CA TRP A 204 17.11 -6.58 -28.30
C TRP A 204 16.25 -5.94 -29.40
N ARG A 205 15.98 -4.63 -29.28
CA ARG A 205 15.21 -3.87 -30.28
C ARG A 205 15.88 -3.82 -31.65
N ARG A 206 17.22 -3.80 -31.71
CA ARG A 206 17.99 -3.79 -32.97
C ARG A 206 18.02 -5.14 -33.68
N MET A 207 17.95 -6.25 -32.94
CA MET A 207 18.14 -7.60 -33.51
C MET A 207 16.84 -8.30 -33.92
N ARG A 208 15.69 -7.90 -33.37
CA ARG A 208 14.40 -8.54 -33.63
C ARG A 208 13.84 -8.22 -35.03
N ASP A 209 12.97 -9.08 -35.53
CA ASP A 209 12.21 -8.82 -36.77
C ASP A 209 11.15 -7.73 -36.54
N ILE A 210 11.45 -6.52 -37.01
CA ILE A 210 10.56 -5.35 -36.86
C ILE A 210 9.22 -5.54 -37.59
N ALA A 211 9.20 -6.26 -38.70
CA ALA A 211 7.98 -6.51 -39.46
C ALA A 211 7.09 -7.51 -38.72
N ALA A 212 7.67 -8.52 -38.07
CA ALA A 212 6.93 -9.41 -37.18
C ALA A 212 6.35 -8.67 -35.97
N VAL A 213 7.12 -7.78 -35.34
CA VAL A 213 6.64 -6.94 -34.22
C VAL A 213 5.47 -6.06 -34.67
N SER A 214 5.57 -5.40 -35.81
CA SER A 214 4.47 -4.55 -36.33
C SER A 214 3.21 -5.37 -36.57
N ARG A 215 3.31 -6.52 -37.25
CA ARG A 215 2.15 -7.41 -37.49
C ARG A 215 1.51 -7.88 -36.19
N ALA A 216 2.32 -8.25 -35.19
CA ALA A 216 1.83 -8.68 -33.88
C ALA A 216 1.14 -7.54 -33.12
N ARG A 217 1.74 -6.35 -33.11
CA ARG A 217 1.14 -5.14 -32.51
C ARG A 217 -0.21 -4.83 -33.14
N ASP A 218 -0.31 -4.87 -34.46
CA ASP A 218 -1.56 -4.56 -35.16
C ASP A 218 -2.63 -5.62 -34.88
N ALA A 219 -2.25 -6.89 -34.78
CA ALA A 219 -3.15 -7.97 -34.39
C ALA A 219 -3.69 -7.77 -32.96
N LEU A 220 -2.83 -7.35 -32.03
CA LEU A 220 -3.22 -7.05 -30.65
C LEU A 220 -4.18 -5.87 -30.57
N ARG A 221 -3.87 -4.77 -31.26
CA ARG A 221 -4.75 -3.59 -31.33
C ARG A 221 -6.12 -3.95 -31.86
N ARG A 222 -6.17 -4.65 -33.01
CA ARG A 222 -7.43 -5.09 -33.62
C ARG A 222 -8.24 -6.00 -32.69
N ALA A 223 -7.59 -6.91 -31.96
CA ALA A 223 -8.29 -7.76 -30.99
C ALA A 223 -8.89 -6.94 -29.85
N ALA A 224 -8.12 -5.99 -29.29
CA ALA A 224 -8.59 -5.10 -28.24
C ALA A 224 -9.74 -4.19 -28.72
N GLU A 225 -9.63 -3.61 -29.92
CA GLU A 225 -10.67 -2.73 -30.50
C GLU A 225 -12.00 -3.45 -30.74
N ARG A 226 -11.94 -4.74 -31.12
CA ARG A 226 -13.14 -5.56 -31.35
C ARG A 226 -13.70 -6.21 -30.08
N GLY A 227 -12.99 -6.12 -28.95
CA GLY A 227 -13.34 -6.87 -27.74
C GLY A 227 -13.13 -8.38 -27.86
N ASP A 228 -12.31 -8.82 -28.81
CA ASP A 228 -11.92 -10.23 -28.95
C ASP A 228 -10.98 -10.65 -27.82
N SER A 229 -10.80 -11.97 -27.63
CA SER A 229 -9.74 -12.47 -26.77
C SER A 229 -8.37 -11.98 -27.24
N VAL A 230 -7.66 -11.26 -26.38
CA VAL A 230 -6.30 -10.75 -26.66
C VAL A 230 -5.21 -11.81 -26.46
N MET A 231 -5.55 -13.00 -25.96
CA MET A 231 -4.56 -14.04 -25.65
C MET A 231 -3.81 -14.56 -26.89
N PRO A 232 -4.47 -14.86 -28.02
CA PRO A 232 -3.76 -15.29 -29.23
C PRO A 232 -2.78 -14.23 -29.74
N SER A 233 -3.20 -12.97 -29.83
CA SER A 233 -2.33 -11.87 -30.27
C SER A 233 -1.20 -11.57 -29.29
N THR A 234 -1.45 -11.71 -28.00
CA THR A 234 -0.46 -11.62 -26.92
C THR A 234 0.69 -12.61 -27.14
N ILE A 235 0.38 -13.87 -27.47
CA ILE A 235 1.40 -14.90 -27.75
C ILE A 235 2.22 -14.51 -28.99
N LEU A 236 1.59 -13.92 -30.01
CA LEU A 236 2.29 -13.41 -31.18
C LEU A 236 3.25 -12.26 -30.82
N CYS A 237 2.82 -11.33 -29.96
CA CYS A 237 3.67 -10.23 -29.49
C CYS A 237 4.91 -10.75 -28.77
N ALA A 238 4.74 -11.71 -27.85
CA ALA A 238 5.86 -12.32 -27.13
C ALA A 238 6.84 -13.02 -28.09
N LYS A 239 6.33 -13.82 -29.04
CA LYS A 239 7.16 -14.52 -30.05
C LYS A 239 7.87 -13.57 -31.00
N ALA A 240 7.25 -12.44 -31.33
CA ALA A 240 7.86 -11.42 -32.18
C ALA A 240 8.95 -10.59 -31.45
N GLY A 241 9.10 -10.76 -30.13
CA GLY A 241 10.05 -10.00 -29.33
C GLY A 241 9.57 -8.58 -29.02
N MET A 242 8.26 -8.37 -28.95
CA MET A 242 7.67 -7.13 -28.47
C MET A 242 7.96 -6.98 -26.97
N THR A 243 8.35 -5.78 -26.56
CA THR A 243 8.70 -5.49 -25.17
C THR A 243 7.43 -5.26 -24.34
N THR A 244 7.50 -5.46 -23.02
CA THR A 244 6.37 -5.19 -22.11
C THR A 244 5.85 -3.75 -22.25
N GLY A 245 6.74 -2.77 -22.44
CA GLY A 245 6.37 -1.38 -22.63
C GLY A 245 5.62 -1.12 -23.95
N GLU A 246 6.06 -1.70 -25.06
CA GLU A 246 5.35 -1.59 -26.34
C GLU A 246 3.98 -2.28 -26.27
N TRP A 247 3.92 -3.43 -25.60
CA TRP A 247 2.68 -4.19 -25.45
C TRP A 247 1.66 -3.41 -24.63
N ALA A 248 2.07 -2.93 -23.45
CA ALA A 248 1.23 -2.07 -22.62
C ALA A 248 0.83 -0.79 -23.36
N GLY A 249 1.74 -0.18 -24.13
CA GLY A 249 1.46 1.01 -24.95
C GLY A 249 0.41 0.75 -26.03
N ALA A 250 0.50 -0.37 -26.75
CA ALA A 250 -0.48 -0.73 -27.78
C ALA A 250 -1.88 -0.97 -27.20
N LEU A 251 -1.99 -1.55 -26.00
CA LEU A 251 -3.27 -1.69 -25.31
C LEU A 251 -3.79 -0.34 -24.80
N ARG A 252 -2.90 0.52 -24.29
CA ARG A 252 -3.25 1.86 -23.79
C ARG A 252 -3.78 2.78 -24.88
N GLU A 253 -3.26 2.67 -26.11
CA GLU A 253 -3.79 3.41 -27.27
C GLU A 253 -5.26 3.07 -27.57
N VAL A 254 -5.73 1.88 -27.22
CA VAL A 254 -7.09 1.42 -27.47
C VAL A 254 -7.99 1.57 -26.25
N LEU A 255 -7.49 1.20 -25.07
CA LEU A 255 -8.26 1.08 -23.83
C LEU A 255 -8.08 2.28 -22.89
N GLY A 256 -7.12 3.16 -23.17
CA GLY A 256 -6.73 4.25 -22.28
C GLY A 256 -5.96 3.79 -21.04
N GLU A 257 -5.90 4.67 -20.04
CA GLU A 257 -5.33 4.39 -18.73
C GLU A 257 -6.43 4.48 -17.66
N TYR A 258 -6.47 3.51 -16.75
CA TYR A 258 -7.37 3.55 -15.61
C TYR A 258 -6.79 4.43 -14.49
N ARG A 259 -7.60 5.36 -13.98
CA ARG A 259 -7.31 6.14 -12.76
C ARG A 259 -8.30 5.74 -11.68
N ALA A 260 -7.78 5.06 -10.66
CA ALA A 260 -8.60 4.52 -9.58
C ALA A 260 -9.13 5.64 -8.66
N PRO A 261 -10.36 5.52 -8.14
CA PRO A 261 -10.83 6.35 -7.04
C PRO A 261 -9.88 6.24 -5.84
N THR A 262 -9.58 7.38 -5.21
CA THR A 262 -8.65 7.42 -4.06
C THR A 262 -9.27 6.90 -2.77
N GLY A 263 -10.59 6.84 -2.68
CA GLY A 263 -11.33 6.52 -1.44
C GLY A 263 -11.28 7.63 -0.37
N VAL A 264 -10.49 8.69 -0.60
CA VAL A 264 -10.33 9.82 0.32
C VAL A 264 -11.37 10.92 0.01
N ALA A 265 -11.86 11.03 -1.23
CA ALA A 265 -12.77 12.11 -1.68
C ALA A 265 -14.17 12.09 -1.05
N ALA A 266 -14.71 10.92 -0.66
CA ALA A 266 -16.05 10.80 -0.07
C ALA A 266 -16.20 11.47 1.32
N ALA A 267 -15.10 11.88 1.95
CA ALA A 267 -15.16 12.76 3.14
C ALA A 267 -15.70 14.17 2.82
N GLN A 268 -15.82 14.56 1.54
CA GLN A 268 -16.33 15.87 1.10
C GLN A 268 -17.87 15.96 1.05
N THR A 269 -18.60 14.85 0.88
CA THR A 269 -20.05 14.91 0.59
C THR A 269 -20.94 14.93 1.82
N SER A 270 -20.37 14.85 3.04
CA SER A 270 -21.08 15.17 4.26
C SER A 270 -21.10 16.68 4.53
N ALA A 271 -21.58 17.47 3.57
CA ALA A 271 -21.94 18.88 3.76
C ALA A 271 -23.23 19.02 4.61
N GLY A 272 -23.28 18.27 5.71
CA GLY A 272 -24.41 18.09 6.60
C GLY A 272 -24.06 17.11 7.70
N ARG A 273 -23.47 17.62 8.80
CA ARG A 273 -23.51 17.00 10.14
C ARG A 273 -23.04 15.54 10.28
N ALA A 274 -22.24 14.96 9.38
CA ALA A 274 -21.47 13.77 9.76
C ALA A 274 -20.38 14.22 10.74
N ALA A 275 -20.33 13.58 11.91
CA ALA A 275 -19.24 13.78 12.85
C ALA A 275 -17.90 13.62 12.10
N PRO A 276 -16.88 14.45 12.39
CA PRO A 276 -15.55 14.24 11.83
C PRO A 276 -15.19 12.77 11.97
N VAL A 277 -14.65 12.18 10.89
CA VAL A 277 -14.10 10.83 10.96
C VAL A 277 -12.88 10.95 11.84
N ASP A 278 -13.04 10.87 13.16
CA ASP A 278 -12.05 11.25 14.16
C ASP A 278 -10.78 10.38 14.06
N VAL A 279 -9.75 10.67 13.22
CA VAL A 279 -8.59 9.80 12.93
C VAL A 279 -7.53 9.74 14.06
N GLY A 280 -7.93 9.46 15.30
CA GLY A 280 -7.04 8.99 16.39
C GLY A 280 -6.17 10.06 17.05
N GLY A 281 -5.60 9.77 18.22
CA GLY A 281 -5.02 10.77 19.11
C GLY A 281 -6.06 11.28 20.13
N SER A 282 -5.61 11.81 21.27
CA SER A 282 -6.57 12.33 22.25
C SER A 282 -7.41 13.44 21.60
N MET A 283 -8.70 13.51 21.94
CA MET A 283 -9.58 14.59 21.47
C MET A 283 -8.94 15.97 21.71
N ASP A 284 -8.21 16.08 22.83
CA ASP A 284 -7.44 17.26 23.24
C ASP A 284 -6.30 17.59 22.26
N ASP A 285 -5.59 16.59 21.72
CA ASP A 285 -4.51 16.80 20.74
C ASP A 285 -5.04 17.31 19.39
N VAL A 286 -6.14 16.72 18.90
CA VAL A 286 -6.74 17.12 17.63
C VAL A 286 -7.32 18.53 17.72
N ASP A 287 -7.98 18.86 18.84
CA ASP A 287 -8.53 20.19 19.04
C ASP A 287 -7.42 21.25 19.21
N SER A 288 -6.31 20.90 19.88
CA SER A 288 -5.11 21.73 19.94
C SER A 288 -4.54 22.03 18.54
N LEU A 289 -4.38 20.99 17.70
CA LEU A 289 -3.92 21.13 16.31
C LEU A 289 -4.88 21.98 15.47
N ARG A 290 -6.21 21.83 15.65
CA ARG A 290 -7.20 22.68 14.97
C ARG A 290 -7.07 24.15 15.36
N MET A 291 -6.75 24.44 16.63
CA MET A 291 -6.51 25.82 17.07
C MET A 291 -5.23 26.40 16.43
N GLU A 292 -4.17 25.61 16.33
CA GLU A 292 -2.94 25.98 15.61
C GLU A 292 -3.21 26.23 14.12
N MET A 293 -3.97 25.35 13.48
CA MET A 293 -4.36 25.50 12.07
C MET A 293 -5.17 26.76 11.81
N LYS A 294 -6.08 27.14 12.72
CA LYS A 294 -6.81 28.41 12.64
C LYS A 294 -5.91 29.63 12.81
N ARG A 295 -4.82 29.53 13.59
CA ARG A 295 -3.82 30.61 13.67
C ARG A 295 -3.08 30.72 12.34
N LEU A 296 -2.59 29.61 11.82
CA LEU A 296 -1.87 29.56 10.55
C LEU A 296 -2.74 30.05 9.37
N GLU A 297 -4.02 29.68 9.32
CA GLU A 297 -4.98 30.18 8.33
C GLU A 297 -5.11 31.71 8.35
N ARG A 298 -5.12 32.32 9.54
CA ARG A 298 -5.17 33.79 9.67
C ARG A 298 -3.88 34.46 9.20
N GLU A 299 -2.73 33.85 9.47
CA GLU A 299 -1.42 34.35 9.04
C GLU A 299 -1.24 34.25 7.52
N LEU A 300 -1.66 33.13 6.92
CA LEU A 300 -1.55 32.89 5.47
C LEU A 300 -2.67 33.54 4.65
N GLY A 301 -3.74 34.02 5.30
CA GLY A 301 -4.92 34.58 4.65
C GLY A 301 -5.80 33.57 3.90
N ARG A 302 -5.46 32.28 3.99
CA ARG A 302 -6.22 31.15 3.42
C ARG A 302 -5.85 29.86 4.15
N ARG A 303 -6.67 28.82 3.96
CA ARG A 303 -6.39 27.51 4.55
C ARG A 303 -5.03 26.96 4.10
N PRO A 304 -4.21 26.44 5.04
CA PRO A 304 -3.00 25.74 4.67
C PRO A 304 -3.35 24.54 3.79
N ARG A 305 -2.52 24.29 2.79
CA ARG A 305 -2.81 23.33 1.72
C ARG A 305 -1.63 22.39 1.55
N ILE A 306 -1.90 21.09 1.58
CA ILE A 306 -0.90 20.03 1.43
C ILE A 306 -1.20 19.20 0.18
N LEU A 307 -0.17 18.96 -0.63
CA LEU A 307 -0.17 17.95 -1.68
C LEU A 307 0.42 16.65 -1.14
N VAL A 308 -0.34 15.57 -1.12
CA VAL A 308 0.16 14.23 -0.82
C VAL A 308 0.42 13.52 -2.14
N GLY A 309 1.70 13.33 -2.48
CA GLY A 309 2.15 12.73 -3.73
C GLY A 309 2.68 11.31 -3.56
N LYS A 310 2.42 10.44 -4.54
CA LYS A 310 2.97 9.07 -4.64
C LYS A 310 3.74 8.95 -5.95
N PRO A 311 5.02 9.36 -6.01
CA PRO A 311 5.77 9.37 -7.26
C PRO A 311 6.11 7.96 -7.76
N GLY A 312 6.27 7.82 -9.07
CA GLY A 312 6.77 6.61 -9.72
C GLY A 312 5.73 5.53 -9.88
N LEU A 313 6.08 4.27 -9.59
CA LEU A 313 5.18 3.11 -9.75
C LEU A 313 4.70 2.54 -8.40
N ASP A 314 5.03 3.20 -7.29
CA ASP A 314 4.64 2.76 -5.95
C ASP A 314 3.12 2.76 -5.79
N GLY A 315 2.58 1.55 -5.55
CA GLY A 315 1.15 1.32 -5.34
C GLY A 315 0.72 1.34 -3.87
N HIS A 316 1.65 1.42 -2.93
CA HIS A 316 1.32 1.44 -1.50
C HIS A 316 0.66 2.77 -1.13
N SER A 317 -0.64 2.76 -0.89
CA SER A 317 -1.40 4.00 -0.62
C SER A 317 -1.82 4.17 0.83
N ASN A 318 -1.80 3.11 1.65
CA ASN A 318 -2.30 3.14 3.02
C ASN A 318 -1.76 4.35 3.82
N GLY A 319 -0.43 4.51 3.93
CA GLY A 319 0.15 5.63 4.67
C GLY A 319 -0.25 7.01 4.12
N ALA A 320 -0.22 7.17 2.80
CA ALA A 320 -0.61 8.43 2.14
C ALA A 320 -2.10 8.77 2.38
N GLU A 321 -2.98 7.78 2.34
CA GLU A 321 -4.41 7.95 2.60
C GLU A 321 -4.67 8.35 4.06
N GLN A 322 -3.95 7.77 5.01
CA GLN A 322 -4.09 8.11 6.44
C GLN A 322 -3.61 9.53 6.73
N ILE A 323 -2.46 9.92 6.17
CA ILE A 323 -1.98 11.30 6.23
C ILE A 323 -2.98 12.25 5.60
N ALA A 324 -3.54 11.90 4.43
CA ALA A 324 -4.52 12.74 3.74
C ALA A 324 -5.81 12.91 4.56
N ILE A 325 -6.30 11.88 5.23
CA ILE A 325 -7.50 11.97 6.07
C ILE A 325 -7.19 12.76 7.35
N LYS A 326 -6.11 12.42 8.05
CA LYS A 326 -5.72 13.12 9.28
C LYS A 326 -5.48 14.61 9.05
N ALA A 327 -4.81 14.95 7.95
CA ALA A 327 -4.56 16.34 7.58
C ALA A 327 -5.89 17.11 7.39
N ARG A 328 -6.92 16.49 6.80
CA ARG A 328 -8.25 17.10 6.70
C ARG A 328 -8.89 17.29 8.07
N ASP A 329 -8.80 16.30 8.95
CA ASP A 329 -9.42 16.38 10.28
C ASP A 329 -8.86 17.51 11.14
N VAL A 330 -7.56 17.81 11.00
CA VAL A 330 -6.89 18.91 11.70
C VAL A 330 -7.08 20.27 11.01
N GLY A 331 -7.49 20.29 9.73
CA GLY A 331 -7.95 21.49 9.03
C GLY A 331 -7.19 21.88 7.76
N PHE A 332 -6.36 21.01 7.19
CA PHE A 332 -5.72 21.25 5.89
C PHE A 332 -6.70 21.13 4.72
N ASP A 333 -6.49 21.95 3.70
CA ASP A 333 -6.92 21.61 2.34
C ASP A 333 -5.97 20.55 1.78
N VAL A 334 -6.49 19.35 1.44
CA VAL A 334 -5.65 18.23 1.01
C VAL A 334 -5.89 17.87 -0.45
N VAL A 335 -4.81 17.96 -1.23
CA VAL A 335 -4.73 17.50 -2.62
C VAL A 335 -4.13 16.09 -2.61
N TYR A 336 -4.91 15.10 -3.04
CA TYR A 336 -4.46 13.71 -3.18
C TYR A 336 -5.04 13.10 -4.46
N GLU A 337 -4.18 12.91 -5.45
CA GLU A 337 -4.54 12.44 -6.80
C GLU A 337 -4.37 10.91 -6.97
N GLY A 338 -4.00 10.21 -5.89
CA GLY A 338 -3.84 8.76 -5.87
C GLY A 338 -2.40 8.30 -6.04
N ILE A 339 -2.24 7.12 -6.62
CA ILE A 339 -0.94 6.44 -6.78
C ILE A 339 -0.38 6.61 -8.19
N ARG A 340 0.91 6.32 -8.32
CA ARG A 340 1.63 6.24 -9.59
C ARG A 340 1.62 7.54 -10.39
N ALA A 341 1.97 8.64 -9.73
CA ALA A 341 2.12 9.94 -10.37
C ALA A 341 3.56 10.12 -10.88
N ALA A 342 3.72 10.70 -12.06
CA ALA A 342 5.05 11.13 -12.52
C ALA A 342 5.51 12.33 -11.67
N PRO A 343 6.82 12.48 -11.36
CA PRO A 343 7.34 13.65 -10.66
C PRO A 343 6.87 14.98 -11.26
N GLU A 344 6.84 15.07 -12.59
CA GLU A 344 6.40 16.27 -13.32
C GLU A 344 4.93 16.58 -13.07
N HIS A 345 4.09 15.55 -12.94
CA HIS A 345 2.67 15.73 -12.63
C HIS A 345 2.50 16.27 -11.20
N ILE A 346 3.25 15.74 -10.22
CA ILE A 346 3.22 16.23 -8.84
C ILE A 346 3.65 17.71 -8.78
N VAL A 347 4.71 18.07 -9.49
CA VAL A 347 5.17 19.47 -9.60
C VAL A 347 4.09 20.35 -10.21
N LYS A 348 3.46 19.90 -11.30
CA LYS A 348 2.36 20.62 -11.95
C LYS A 348 1.19 20.84 -10.98
N SER A 349 0.75 19.80 -10.29
CA SER A 349 -0.34 19.89 -9.31
C SER A 349 0.03 20.82 -8.15
N ALA A 350 1.28 20.81 -7.68
CA ALA A 350 1.75 21.72 -6.64
C ALA A 350 1.65 23.21 -7.07
N VAL A 351 1.95 23.51 -8.33
CA VAL A 351 1.83 24.86 -8.91
C VAL A 351 0.36 25.24 -9.07
N GLU A 352 -0.44 24.40 -9.73
CA GLU A 352 -1.85 24.68 -10.04
C GLU A 352 -2.68 24.86 -8.78
N GLU A 353 -2.41 24.07 -7.74
CA GLU A 353 -3.13 24.13 -6.47
C GLU A 353 -2.56 25.17 -5.49
N GLY A 354 -1.39 25.74 -5.79
CA GLY A 354 -0.70 26.70 -4.92
C GLY A 354 -0.52 26.16 -3.50
N VAL A 355 0.16 25.02 -3.35
CA VAL A 355 0.28 24.34 -2.06
C VAL A 355 1.30 24.99 -1.13
N HIS A 356 1.12 24.78 0.17
CA HIS A 356 2.03 25.25 1.21
C HIS A 356 3.01 24.18 1.67
N LEU A 357 2.76 22.91 1.35
CA LEU A 357 3.63 21.78 1.68
C LEU A 357 3.41 20.65 0.66
N VAL A 358 4.49 19.95 0.30
CA VAL A 358 4.44 18.73 -0.51
C VAL A 358 4.91 17.55 0.34
N GLY A 359 4.02 16.59 0.58
CA GLY A 359 4.33 15.33 1.26
C GLY A 359 4.44 14.19 0.25
N LEU A 360 5.64 13.64 0.07
CA LEU A 360 5.87 12.51 -0.81
C LEU A 360 5.85 11.22 0.00
N SER A 361 5.00 10.26 -0.35
CA SER A 361 5.02 8.94 0.24
C SER A 361 5.73 7.97 -0.71
N ILE A 362 6.73 7.21 -0.25
CA ILE A 362 7.49 6.27 -1.10
C ILE A 362 7.88 5.03 -0.28
N LEU A 363 7.37 3.87 -0.67
CA LEU A 363 7.67 2.57 -0.02
C LEU A 363 8.41 1.61 -0.96
N SER A 364 8.74 2.04 -2.19
CA SER A 364 9.33 1.20 -3.22
C SER A 364 10.87 1.22 -3.27
N GLY A 365 11.52 1.94 -2.35
CA GLY A 365 12.98 2.13 -2.34
C GLY A 365 13.53 3.10 -3.42
N SER A 366 12.65 3.77 -4.16
CA SER A 366 13.02 4.69 -5.25
C SER A 366 13.14 6.16 -4.80
N HIS A 367 13.15 6.41 -3.50
CA HIS A 367 13.11 7.75 -2.90
C HIS A 367 14.29 8.63 -3.30
N ARG A 368 15.51 8.10 -3.41
CA ARG A 368 16.69 8.89 -3.80
C ARG A 368 16.55 9.53 -5.19
N VAL A 369 15.96 8.81 -6.15
CA VAL A 369 15.79 9.29 -7.53
C VAL A 369 14.54 10.16 -7.65
N LEU A 370 13.39 9.64 -7.23
CA LEU A 370 12.11 10.30 -7.47
C LEU A 370 11.95 11.60 -6.67
N VAL A 371 12.49 11.66 -5.44
CA VAL A 371 12.45 12.90 -4.66
C VAL A 371 13.36 13.96 -5.27
N ALA A 372 14.54 13.57 -5.78
CA ALA A 372 15.44 14.49 -6.46
C ALA A 372 14.78 15.12 -7.70
N ASP A 373 14.04 14.32 -8.49
CA ASP A 373 13.29 14.82 -9.65
C ASP A 373 12.17 15.80 -9.26
N VAL A 374 11.40 15.50 -8.21
CA VAL A 374 10.37 16.42 -7.70
C VAL A 374 11.01 17.71 -7.18
N LEU A 375 12.07 17.63 -6.36
CA LEU A 375 12.77 18.82 -5.85
C LEU A 375 13.33 19.69 -6.99
N LYS A 376 13.93 19.07 -8.01
CA LYS A 376 14.42 19.77 -9.19
C LYS A 376 13.28 20.46 -9.95
N GLY A 377 12.15 19.78 -10.14
CA GLY A 377 10.98 20.34 -10.81
C GLY A 377 10.35 21.50 -10.03
N LEU A 378 10.22 21.38 -8.70
CA LEU A 378 9.72 22.46 -7.85
C LEU A 378 10.62 23.70 -7.90
N ARG A 379 11.95 23.51 -7.86
CA ARG A 379 12.91 24.63 -8.04
C ARG A 379 12.76 25.28 -9.41
N ALA A 380 12.63 24.49 -10.48
CA ALA A 380 12.43 25.02 -11.82
C ALA A 380 11.10 25.79 -11.98
N ALA A 381 10.10 25.45 -11.17
CA ALA A 381 8.80 26.11 -11.11
C ALA A 381 8.74 27.30 -10.13
N GLY A 382 9.84 27.66 -9.46
CA GLY A 382 9.89 28.77 -8.48
C GLY A 382 9.23 28.44 -7.12
N LEU A 383 9.07 27.15 -6.81
CA LEU A 383 8.51 26.65 -5.55
C LEU A 383 9.58 26.14 -4.59
N GLU A 384 10.85 26.58 -4.69
CA GLU A 384 11.92 26.14 -3.78
C GLU A 384 11.66 26.46 -2.29
N ARG A 385 10.77 27.43 -2.04
CA ARG A 385 10.36 27.80 -0.68
C ARG A 385 9.32 26.85 -0.09
N VAL A 386 8.61 26.07 -0.89
CA VAL A 386 7.61 25.12 -0.40
C VAL A 386 8.35 23.94 0.27
N PRO A 387 8.13 23.66 1.57
CA PRO A 387 8.74 22.52 2.22
C PRO A 387 8.28 21.21 1.59
N VAL A 388 9.26 20.35 1.31
CA VAL A 388 9.03 18.97 0.88
C VAL A 388 9.34 18.05 2.05
N VAL A 389 8.39 17.20 2.43
CA VAL A 389 8.60 16.11 3.39
C VAL A 389 8.46 14.77 2.68
N VAL A 390 9.15 13.75 3.20
CA VAL A 390 9.12 12.40 2.61
C VAL A 390 8.74 11.40 3.69
N GLY A 391 7.81 10.49 3.40
CA GLY A 391 7.37 9.42 4.29
C GLY A 391 7.51 8.05 3.64
N GLY A 392 7.91 7.03 4.40
CA GLY A 392 7.91 5.63 3.95
C GLY A 392 9.04 4.80 4.53
N ILE A 393 9.35 3.65 3.89
CA ILE A 393 10.44 2.77 4.32
C ILE A 393 11.75 3.35 3.77
N ILE A 394 12.42 4.18 4.60
CA ILE A 394 13.59 4.95 4.21
C ILE A 394 14.71 4.67 5.21
N PRO A 395 15.83 4.05 4.78
CA PRO A 395 17.00 3.84 5.64
C PRO A 395 17.57 5.15 6.18
N LYS A 396 18.21 5.09 7.35
CA LYS A 396 18.77 6.27 8.03
C LYS A 396 19.73 7.08 7.14
N ASP A 397 20.66 6.40 6.48
CA ASP A 397 21.67 7.04 5.62
C ASP A 397 21.01 7.78 4.44
N ASP A 398 19.96 7.19 3.87
CA ASP A 398 19.18 7.81 2.80
C ASP A 398 18.35 8.99 3.29
N ALA A 399 17.81 8.91 4.52
CA ALA A 399 17.09 10.01 5.15
C ALA A 399 18.00 11.23 5.37
N ASP A 400 19.24 10.99 5.81
CA ASP A 400 20.24 12.05 5.99
C ASP A 400 20.64 12.68 4.65
N ALA A 401 20.84 11.86 3.62
CA ALA A 401 21.12 12.34 2.28
C ALA A 401 19.94 13.15 1.69
N LEU A 402 18.69 12.70 1.90
CA LEU A 402 17.50 13.42 1.46
C LEU A 402 17.39 14.81 2.12
N ARG A 403 17.71 14.91 3.42
CA ARG A 403 17.75 16.20 4.12
C ARG A 403 18.82 17.12 3.55
N ALA A 404 20.01 16.59 3.25
CA ALA A 404 21.07 17.35 2.59
C ALA A 404 20.65 17.86 1.20
N ASP A 405 19.81 17.12 0.48
CA ASP A 405 19.29 17.50 -0.84
C ASP A 405 18.15 18.55 -0.79
N GLY A 406 17.66 18.89 0.41
CA GLY A 406 16.66 19.93 0.65
C GLY A 406 15.29 19.43 1.13
N VAL A 407 15.16 18.14 1.48
CA VAL A 407 13.96 17.63 2.16
C VAL A 407 13.90 18.18 3.59
N ALA A 408 12.77 18.78 3.96
CA ALA A 408 12.57 19.41 5.26
C ALA A 408 12.47 18.38 6.40
N ARG A 409 11.79 17.26 6.16
CA ARG A 409 11.61 16.18 7.14
C ARG A 409 11.41 14.83 6.47
N VAL A 410 11.90 13.78 7.11
CA VAL A 410 11.72 12.39 6.70
C VAL A 410 11.01 11.64 7.82
N PHE A 411 9.88 11.00 7.51
CA PHE A 411 9.08 10.18 8.40
C PHE A 411 9.20 8.69 8.02
N THR A 412 9.48 7.82 8.98
CA THR A 412 9.61 6.36 8.77
C THR A 412 8.49 5.61 9.52
N PRO A 413 8.37 4.27 9.43
CA PRO A 413 7.42 3.52 10.25
C PRO A 413 7.60 3.69 11.77
N LYS A 414 8.71 4.30 12.22
CA LYS A 414 8.90 4.74 13.61
C LYS A 414 7.98 5.90 14.00
N ASP A 415 7.65 6.76 13.05
CA ASP A 415 6.74 7.89 13.22
C ASP A 415 5.31 7.40 13.01
N PHE A 416 4.77 6.64 13.97
CA PHE A 416 3.43 6.06 13.85
C PHE A 416 2.32 6.98 14.36
N GLU A 417 2.66 7.99 15.18
CA GLU A 417 1.70 8.92 15.78
C GLU A 417 1.33 10.02 14.79
N LEU A 418 0.16 9.90 14.16
CA LEU A 418 -0.28 10.82 13.10
C LEU A 418 -0.46 12.25 13.61
N SER A 419 -0.88 12.43 14.87
CA SER A 419 -0.99 13.75 15.49
C SER A 419 0.37 14.45 15.66
N ALA A 420 1.43 13.70 15.99
CA ALA A 420 2.78 14.24 16.08
C ALA A 420 3.29 14.66 14.69
N ILE A 421 3.07 13.82 13.67
CA ILE A 421 3.38 14.18 12.27
C ILE A 421 2.67 15.48 11.89
N MET A 422 1.36 15.58 12.13
CA MET A 422 0.60 16.80 11.78
C MET A 422 1.18 18.05 12.45
N ARG A 423 1.57 17.97 13.72
CA ARG A 423 2.20 19.09 14.44
C ARG A 423 3.47 19.57 13.74
N GLU A 424 4.37 18.63 13.39
CA GLU A 424 5.59 18.96 12.65
C GLU A 424 5.29 19.60 11.28
N LEU A 425 4.27 19.11 10.56
CA LEU A 425 3.88 19.69 9.27
C LEU A 425 3.40 21.15 9.41
N VAL A 426 2.63 21.45 10.46
CA VAL A 426 2.17 22.82 10.76
C VAL A 426 3.35 23.74 11.07
N GLU A 427 4.28 23.28 11.90
CA GLU A 427 5.49 24.03 12.26
C GLU A 427 6.37 24.34 11.04
N LEU A 428 6.55 23.37 10.14
CA LEU A 428 7.34 23.56 8.91
C LEU A 428 6.77 24.66 8.00
N ILE A 429 5.45 24.78 7.92
CA ILE A 429 4.80 25.86 7.14
C ILE A 429 4.99 27.19 7.86
N HIS A 430 4.87 27.24 9.18
CA HIS A 430 5.02 28.46 9.97
C HIS A 430 6.44 29.05 9.90
N VAL A 431 7.47 28.22 10.03
CA VAL A 431 8.88 28.65 9.92
C VAL A 431 9.16 29.27 8.55
N ARG A 432 8.65 28.65 7.47
CA ARG A 432 8.86 29.14 6.09
C ARG A 432 8.04 30.39 5.76
N ALA A 433 6.86 30.56 6.35
CA ALA A 433 6.06 31.77 6.19
C ALA A 433 6.71 33.00 6.87
N SER A 434 7.55 32.78 7.89
CA SER A 434 8.22 33.81 8.67
C SER A 434 9.60 34.23 8.12
N SER A 435 10.04 33.65 6.99
CA SER A 435 11.36 33.84 6.35
C SER A 435 11.23 34.12 4.85
#